data_AF-A0A4R7W9B1-F1
#
_entry.id   AF-A0A4R7W9B1-F1
#
_cell.length_a   1.000
_cell.length_b   1.000
_cell.length_c   1.000
_cell.angle_alpha   90.00
_cell.angle_beta   90.00
_cell.angle_gamma   90.00
#
_symmetry.space_group_name_H-M   'P 1'
#
loop_
_entity.id
_entity.type
_entity.pdbx_description
1 polymer ?
#
loop_
_entity_poly.entity_id
_entity_poly.type
_entity_poly.pdbx_seq_one_letter_code
_entity_poly.pdbx_strand_id
1 'polypeptide(L)'
;MLPYPSSSEFPAALKARREFLGLSRSALARAANIHVVMPRRYEEPDCGEFARPRADSTWLALNKALRYEVPNEILAALAQDEPVNTAATSVDLEPQNLVKALTLAEAKAGLAATFGVSIECIEITIRG
;
A
#
# COMPACT_ATOMS: atom_id res chain seq x y z
N MET A 1 -4.58 14.82 7.09
CA MET A 1 -4.63 13.52 6.39
C MET A 1 -5.64 12.62 7.09
N LEU A 2 -6.08 11.55 6.43
CA LEU A 2 -6.87 10.48 7.05
C LEU A 2 -6.06 9.78 8.16
N PRO A 3 -6.70 9.18 9.17
CA PRO A 3 -6.06 8.23 10.07
C PRO A 3 -5.42 7.06 9.29
N TYR A 4 -4.48 6.36 9.91
CA TYR A 4 -3.84 5.20 9.28
C TYR A 4 -4.88 4.08 9.03
N PRO A 5 -4.76 3.28 7.94
CA PRO A 5 -5.78 2.29 7.55
C PRO A 5 -6.14 1.26 8.62
N SER A 6 -5.24 0.92 9.54
CA SER A 6 -5.50 -0.02 10.64
C SER A 6 -6.24 0.59 11.84
N SER A 7 -6.39 1.92 11.88
CA SER A 7 -7.13 2.62 12.93
C SER A 7 -8.63 2.28 12.89
N SER A 8 -9.28 2.24 14.06
CA SER A 8 -10.74 2.17 14.19
C SER A 8 -11.44 3.40 13.63
N GLU A 9 -10.77 4.55 13.68
CA GLU A 9 -11.33 5.85 13.28
C GLU A 9 -11.32 6.06 11.77
N PHE A 10 -10.54 5.26 11.04
CA PHE A 10 -10.33 5.42 9.60
C PHE A 10 -11.63 5.41 8.78
N PRO A 11 -12.55 4.43 8.93
CA PRO A 11 -13.78 4.38 8.14
C PRO A 11 -14.67 5.61 8.34
N ALA A 12 -14.82 6.04 9.60
CA ALA A 12 -15.62 7.20 9.96
C ALA A 12 -14.99 8.50 9.41
N ALA A 13 -13.68 8.67 9.56
CA ALA A 13 -12.95 9.83 9.04
C ALA A 13 -13.01 9.92 7.50
N LEU A 14 -12.88 8.78 6.81
CA LEU A 14 -12.99 8.70 5.36
C LEU A 14 -14.39 9.14 4.90
N LYS A 15 -15.43 8.59 5.50
CA LYS A 15 -16.82 8.93 5.21
C LYS A 15 -17.11 10.41 5.46
N ALA A 16 -16.75 10.91 6.65
CA ALA A 16 -16.97 12.29 7.04
C ALA A 16 -16.28 13.28 6.08
N ARG A 17 -15.04 13.01 5.70
CA ARG A 17 -14.31 13.88 4.76
C ARG A 17 -14.90 13.84 3.35
N ARG A 18 -15.29 12.65 2.87
CA ARG A 18 -15.95 12.50 1.56
C ARG A 18 -17.26 13.31 1.52
N GLU A 19 -18.07 13.19 2.57
CA GLU A 19 -19.36 13.88 2.68
C GLU A 19 -19.19 15.39 2.82
N PHE A 20 -18.18 15.84 3.58
CA PHE A 20 -17.82 17.26 3.66
C PHE A 20 -17.47 17.87 2.29
N LEU A 21 -16.85 17.09 1.39
CA LEU A 21 -16.54 17.52 0.03
C LEU A 21 -17.71 17.34 -0.96
N GLY A 22 -18.87 16.85 -0.52
CA GLY A 22 -20.01 16.56 -1.39
C GLY A 22 -19.73 15.46 -2.41
N LEU A 23 -18.73 14.61 -2.18
CA LEU A 23 -18.33 13.57 -3.11
C LEU A 23 -19.21 12.32 -2.94
N SER A 24 -19.72 11.80 -4.06
CA SER A 24 -20.27 10.45 -4.07
C SER A 24 -19.16 9.41 -3.93
N ARG A 25 -19.49 8.19 -3.48
CA ARG A 25 -18.53 7.08 -3.42
C ARG A 25 -17.88 6.83 -4.78
N SER A 26 -18.67 6.83 -5.85
CA SER A 26 -18.16 6.64 -7.21
C SER A 26 -17.24 7.78 -7.65
N ALA A 27 -17.51 9.02 -7.24
CA ALA A 27 -16.62 10.16 -7.51
C ALA A 27 -15.28 10.01 -6.77
N LEU A 28 -15.31 9.60 -5.50
CA LEU A 28 -14.10 9.30 -4.73
C LEU A 28 -13.29 8.16 -5.39
N ALA A 29 -13.96 7.09 -5.82
CA ALA A 29 -13.29 5.96 -6.49
C ALA A 29 -12.55 6.41 -7.75
N ARG A 30 -13.20 7.23 -8.60
CA ARG A 30 -12.58 7.80 -9.81
C ARG A 30 -11.41 8.71 -9.48
N ALA A 31 -11.56 9.58 -8.47
CA ALA A 31 -10.50 10.49 -8.07
C ALA A 31 -9.27 9.78 -7.47
N ALA A 32 -9.48 8.65 -6.79
CA ALA A 32 -8.41 7.84 -6.21
C ALA A 32 -7.92 6.72 -7.14
N ASN A 33 -8.42 6.64 -8.37
CA ASN A 33 -8.11 5.56 -9.33
C ASN A 33 -8.29 4.14 -8.74
N ILE A 34 -9.41 3.91 -8.05
CA ILE A 34 -9.76 2.60 -7.47
C ILE A 34 -11.11 2.10 -7.98
N HIS A 35 -11.39 0.81 -7.77
CA HIS A 35 -12.66 0.21 -8.17
C HIS A 35 -13.86 0.87 -7.45
N VAL A 36 -14.97 1.06 -8.17
CA VAL A 36 -16.15 1.82 -7.69
C VAL A 36 -16.77 1.30 -6.39
N VAL A 37 -16.60 0.00 -6.10
CA VAL A 37 -17.12 -0.64 -4.88
C VAL A 37 -16.24 -0.39 -3.65
N MET A 38 -14.97 -0.04 -3.85
CA MET A 38 -13.98 0.01 -2.76
C MET A 38 -14.28 1.08 -1.70
N PRO A 39 -14.73 2.31 -2.03
CA PRO A 39 -15.09 3.29 -1.02
C PRO A 39 -16.13 2.78 -0.01
N ARG A 40 -17.13 2.02 -0.47
CA ARG A 40 -18.11 1.40 0.43
C ARG A 40 -17.44 0.42 1.39
N ARG A 41 -16.56 -0.44 0.86
CA ARG A 41 -15.82 -1.45 1.65
C ARG A 41 -14.87 -0.83 2.67
N TYR A 42 -14.48 0.43 2.49
CA TYR A 42 -13.61 1.16 3.41
C TYR A 42 -14.38 2.00 4.45
N GLU A 43 -15.62 2.38 4.15
CA GLU A 43 -16.45 3.25 4.99
C GLU A 43 -17.40 2.50 5.92
N GLU A 44 -17.76 1.26 5.60
CA GLU A 44 -18.80 0.48 6.30
C GLU A 44 -18.18 -0.75 6.99
N PRO A 45 -17.75 -0.64 8.27
CA PRO A 45 -17.21 -1.77 9.03
C PRO A 45 -18.19 -2.95 9.17
N ASP A 46 -19.49 -2.65 9.20
CA ASP A 46 -20.57 -3.64 9.35
C ASP A 46 -20.88 -4.39 8.04
N CYS A 47 -20.26 -3.99 6.93
CA CYS A 47 -20.40 -4.70 5.66
C CYS A 47 -19.57 -6.00 5.70
N GLY A 48 -20.15 -7.13 5.28
CA GLY A 48 -19.43 -8.41 5.21
C GLY A 48 -18.21 -8.41 4.28
N GLU A 49 -18.07 -7.39 3.43
CA GLU A 49 -16.92 -7.20 2.54
C GLU A 49 -15.96 -6.11 3.03
N PHE A 50 -16.06 -5.67 4.29
CA PHE A 50 -15.20 -4.63 4.84
C PHE A 50 -13.72 -4.97 4.61
N ALA A 51 -12.98 -4.01 4.07
CA ALA A 51 -11.58 -4.14 3.77
C ALA A 51 -10.83 -2.91 4.29
N ARG A 52 -9.54 -3.07 4.55
CA ARG A 52 -8.66 -1.94 4.84
C ARG A 52 -7.82 -1.67 3.58
N PRO A 53 -7.69 -0.41 3.14
CA PRO A 53 -6.81 -0.08 2.02
C PRO A 53 -5.36 -0.35 2.40
N ARG A 54 -4.53 -0.68 1.42
CA ARG A 54 -3.08 -0.76 1.64
C ARG A 54 -2.54 0.64 1.95
N ALA A 55 -1.67 0.72 2.95
CA ALA A 55 -1.15 1.98 3.45
C ALA A 55 -0.17 2.65 2.48
N ASP A 56 0.61 1.84 1.77
CA ASP A 56 1.58 2.27 0.77
C ASP A 56 0.92 2.89 -0.47
N SER A 57 -0.26 2.46 -0.89
CA SER A 57 -0.78 2.80 -2.21
C SER A 57 -2.17 3.43 -2.11
N THR A 58 -3.18 2.63 -1.82
CA THR A 58 -4.58 3.06 -1.83
C THR A 58 -4.87 4.15 -0.80
N TRP A 59 -4.28 4.07 0.39
CA TRP A 59 -4.47 5.09 1.42
C TRP A 59 -3.92 6.46 0.99
N LEU A 60 -2.77 6.50 0.31
CA LEU A 60 -2.19 7.74 -0.20
C LEU A 60 -3.02 8.31 -1.36
N ALA A 61 -3.50 7.45 -2.26
CA ALA A 61 -4.42 7.84 -3.33
C ALA A 61 -5.73 8.46 -2.78
N LEU A 62 -6.29 7.87 -1.72
CA LEU A 62 -7.46 8.42 -1.02
C LEU A 62 -7.16 9.78 -0.38
N ASN A 63 -6.00 9.94 0.28
CA ASN A 63 -5.61 11.22 0.87
C ASN A 63 -5.50 12.32 -0.20
N LYS A 64 -4.89 12.01 -1.36
CA LYS A 64 -4.79 12.93 -2.51
C LYS A 64 -6.16 13.29 -3.08
N ALA A 65 -7.04 12.29 -3.26
CA ALA A 65 -8.40 12.50 -3.75
C ALA A 65 -9.23 13.40 -2.83
N LEU A 66 -9.03 13.31 -1.51
CA LEU A 66 -9.69 14.12 -0.49
C LEU A 66 -9.03 15.49 -0.25
N ARG A 67 -8.11 15.89 -1.12
CA ARG A 67 -7.39 17.18 -1.08
C ARG A 67 -6.61 17.37 0.22
N TYR A 68 -6.12 16.30 0.83
CA TYR A 68 -5.09 16.45 1.86
C TYR A 68 -3.76 16.79 1.20
N GLU A 69 -2.99 17.62 1.87
CA GLU A 69 -1.60 17.87 1.50
C GLU A 69 -0.80 16.60 1.86
N VAL A 70 -0.30 15.92 0.82
CA VAL A 70 0.58 14.76 0.94
C VAL A 70 1.96 15.22 0.49
N PRO A 71 2.99 15.17 1.36
CA PRO A 71 4.34 15.58 0.99
C PRO A 71 4.81 14.92 -0.30
N ASN A 72 5.40 15.71 -1.21
CA ASN A 72 5.85 15.25 -2.52
C ASN A 72 6.86 14.10 -2.45
N GLU A 73 7.64 14.03 -1.37
CA GLU A 73 8.61 12.95 -1.10
C GLU A 73 7.92 11.57 -1.02
N ILE A 74 6.75 11.53 -0.37
CA ILE A 74 5.93 10.31 -0.24
C ILE A 74 5.29 9.95 -1.59
N LEU A 75 4.91 10.95 -2.39
CA LEU A 75 4.36 10.73 -3.74
C LEU A 75 5.42 10.22 -4.72
N ALA A 76 6.65 10.74 -4.64
CA ALA A 76 7.76 10.35 -5.50
C ALA A 76 8.19 8.89 -5.27
N ALA A 77 8.12 8.41 -4.02
CA ALA A 77 8.36 7.00 -3.68
C ALA A 77 7.36 6.05 -4.36
N LEU A 78 6.12 6.48 -4.59
CA LEU A 78 5.08 5.65 -5.20
C LEU A 78 5.08 5.65 -6.73
N ALA A 79 5.57 6.72 -7.34
CA ALA A 79 5.65 6.80 -8.80
C ALA A 79 6.66 5.82 -9.42
N GLN A 80 7.50 5.18 -8.59
CA GLN A 80 8.48 4.18 -9.03
C GLN A 80 7.89 2.75 -9.12
N ASP A 81 6.62 2.55 -8.78
CA ASP A 81 5.99 1.22 -8.65
C ASP A 81 4.79 1.00 -9.62
N GLU A 82 4.82 1.60 -10.80
CA GLU A 82 3.84 1.33 -11.87
C GLU A 82 4.35 0.18 -12.78
N PRO A 83 3.86 -1.08 -12.66
CA PRO A 83 3.91 -2.00 -13.78
C PRO A 83 2.82 -1.60 -14.77
N VAL A 84 3.24 -0.90 -15.84
CA VAL A 84 2.43 -0.74 -17.06
C VAL A 84 1.97 -2.12 -17.53
N ASN A 85 0.69 -2.41 -17.34
CA ASN A 85 -0.01 -3.48 -18.04
C ASN A 85 -1.08 -2.84 -18.93
N THR A 86 -0.67 -2.49 -20.14
CA THR A 86 -1.55 -2.36 -21.30
C THR A 86 -1.11 -3.42 -22.31
N ALA A 87 -2.08 -4.20 -22.77
CA ALA A 87 -1.90 -5.49 -23.42
C ALA A 87 -1.20 -5.48 -24.80
N ALA A 88 -0.64 -6.65 -25.11
CA ALA A 88 -0.27 -7.22 -26.42
C ALA A 88 1.03 -6.73 -27.08
N THR A 89 2.06 -7.59 -27.08
CA THR A 89 2.53 -8.35 -28.25
C THR A 89 3.68 -9.26 -27.82
N SER A 90 3.61 -10.52 -28.25
CA SER A 90 4.56 -11.62 -28.03
C SER A 90 6.02 -11.28 -28.35
N VAL A 91 6.91 -11.48 -27.38
CA VAL A 91 8.30 -11.92 -27.62
C VAL A 91 8.73 -12.79 -26.43
N ASP A 92 9.24 -13.97 -26.75
CA ASP A 92 9.99 -14.87 -25.86
C ASP A 92 10.93 -14.11 -24.92
N LEU A 93 10.98 -14.53 -23.65
CA LEU A 93 12.22 -14.70 -22.88
C LEU A 93 11.89 -15.37 -21.53
N GLU A 94 12.31 -16.63 -21.44
CA GLU A 94 12.56 -17.46 -20.26
C GLU A 94 12.64 -16.74 -18.89
N PRO A 95 11.87 -17.17 -17.86
CA PRO A 95 12.12 -16.76 -16.50
C PRO A 95 13.27 -17.58 -15.90
N GLN A 96 14.47 -17.01 -15.86
CA GLN A 96 15.56 -17.50 -15.02
C GLN A 96 15.20 -17.26 -13.55
N ASN A 97 14.45 -18.20 -12.96
CA ASN A 97 14.17 -18.26 -11.53
C ASN A 97 15.43 -18.74 -10.79
N LEU A 98 16.44 -17.88 -10.71
CA LEU A 98 17.65 -18.14 -9.95
C LEU A 98 17.38 -17.73 -8.49
N VAL A 99 16.82 -18.65 -7.70
CA VAL A 99 16.74 -18.50 -6.24
C VAL A 99 18.17 -18.46 -5.70
N LYS A 100 18.72 -17.26 -5.55
CA LYS A 100 20.06 -17.08 -4.97
C LYS A 100 19.96 -17.37 -3.48
N ALA A 101 20.61 -18.46 -3.04
CA ALA A 101 20.75 -18.74 -1.62
C ALA A 101 21.52 -17.60 -0.95
N LEU A 102 20.88 -16.91 -0.01
CA LEU A 102 21.49 -15.85 0.78
C LEU A 102 22.43 -16.47 1.81
N THR A 103 23.61 -15.87 1.94
CA THR A 103 24.52 -16.22 3.02
C THR A 103 23.99 -15.70 4.36
N LEU A 104 24.45 -16.28 5.46
CA LEU A 104 24.03 -15.88 6.81
C LEU A 104 24.39 -14.40 7.11
N ALA A 105 25.48 -13.89 6.54
CA ALA A 105 25.87 -12.49 6.66
C ALA A 105 24.91 -11.54 5.93
N GLU A 106 24.50 -11.89 4.70
CA GLU A 106 23.53 -11.10 3.92
C GLU A 106 22.15 -11.11 4.59
N ALA A 107 21.73 -12.26 5.13
CA ALA A 107 20.50 -12.37 5.90
C ALA A 107 20.52 -11.45 7.13
N LYS A 108 21.60 -11.49 7.93
CA LYS A 108 21.73 -10.61 9.11
C LYS A 108 21.77 -9.14 8.73
N ALA A 109 22.47 -8.76 7.66
CA ALA A 109 22.51 -7.39 7.19
C ALA A 109 21.12 -6.87 6.77
N GLY A 110 20.32 -7.71 6.10
CA GLY A 110 18.94 -7.39 5.75
C GLY A 110 18.05 -7.17 6.99
N LEU A 111 18.15 -8.05 7.99
CA LEU A 111 17.42 -7.87 9.25
C LEU A 111 17.87 -6.61 10.01
N ALA A 112 19.18 -6.36 10.09
CA ALA A 112 19.74 -5.18 10.73
C ALA A 112 19.19 -3.89 10.13
N ALA A 113 19.17 -3.80 8.81
CA ALA A 113 18.61 -2.64 8.09
C ALA A 113 17.10 -2.50 8.31
N THR A 114 16.36 -3.61 8.37
CA THR A 114 14.90 -3.61 8.54
C THR A 114 14.49 -3.15 9.94
N PHE A 115 15.20 -3.59 10.97
CA PHE A 115 14.87 -3.32 12.36
C PHE A 115 15.69 -2.18 12.99
N GLY A 116 16.62 -1.58 12.24
CA GLY A 116 17.47 -0.49 12.72
C GLY A 116 18.42 -0.89 13.85
N VAL A 117 18.85 -2.16 13.87
CA VAL A 117 19.73 -2.72 14.91
C VAL A 117 21.07 -3.14 14.30
N SER A 118 22.12 -3.20 15.11
CA SER A 118 23.43 -3.65 14.65
C SER A 118 23.41 -5.14 14.26
N ILE A 119 24.16 -5.51 13.22
CA ILE A 119 24.32 -6.90 12.74
C ILE A 119 24.80 -7.83 13.86
N GLU A 120 25.64 -7.32 14.76
CA GLU A 120 26.19 -8.05 15.92
C GLU A 120 25.12 -8.44 16.95
N CYS A 121 23.97 -7.76 16.96
CA CYS A 121 22.86 -8.03 17.88
C CYS A 121 21.86 -9.08 17.34
N ILE A 122 22.11 -9.62 16.14
CA ILE A 122 21.18 -10.55 15.46
C ILE A 122 21.72 -11.97 15.51
N GLU A 123 20.93 -12.87 16.08
CA GLU A 123 21.18 -14.32 16.07
C GLU A 123 20.11 -15.03 15.23
N ILE A 124 20.55 -15.86 14.28
CA ILE A 124 19.66 -16.65 13.42
C ILE A 124 19.88 -18.13 13.76
N THR A 125 18.87 -18.78 14.33
CA THR A 125 18.90 -20.23 14.63
C THR A 125 17.99 -20.96 13.65
N ILE A 126 18.56 -21.87 12.85
CA ILE A 126 17.79 -22.74 11.95
C ILE A 126 17.58 -24.07 12.67
N ARG A 127 16.32 -24.44 12.93
CA ARG A 127 15.96 -25.77 13.42
C ARG A 127 15.49 -26.61 12.23
N GLY A 128 16.11 -27.78 12.05
CA GLY A 128 15.76 -28.76 11.03
C GLY A 128 14.54 -29.58 11.40
#